data_AF-A0A7J9Z620-F1
#
_entry.id   AF-A0A7J9Z620-F1
#
_cell.length_a   1.000
_cell.length_b   1.000
_cell.length_c   1.000
_cell.angle_alpha   90.00
_cell.angle_beta   90.00
_cell.angle_gamma   90.00
#
_symmetry.space_group_name_H-M   'P 1'
#
loop_
_entity.id
_entity.type
_entity.pdbx_description
1 polymer ?
#
loop_
_entity_poly.entity_id
_entity_poly.type
_entity_poly.pdbx_seq_one_letter_code
_entity_poly.pdbx_strand_id
1 'polypeptide(L)'
;MGAPEHDERIGRSMTQEPLPLPGELEPFRYQLAPYAKPAVTFGAADGAPGVGDCHVGGHPYLPHGAPWPVDVRGVPMTFVLQLNFEQVPALPGFPRAGLLQWFVGADEVLGQLLGNPRVRDGFDVRYFPGPSGPSVVEPGAPTPTPPEAHTPLDRPGPVAMAFTPALDMPDWESVETTRLQRDLPWSEIERFTGRDRADVWEPLNPQGGRIGGYPSFVQYDPRRSTRLGRCSSSSTPTRTSA
;
A
#
# COMPACT_ATOMS: atom_id res chain seq x y z
N MET A 1 -7.99 8.41 -45.90
CA MET A 1 -8.69 8.95 -44.72
C MET A 1 -9.28 7.78 -43.96
N GLY A 2 -8.51 7.19 -43.05
CA GLY A 2 -9.00 6.22 -42.08
C GLY A 2 -8.89 6.87 -40.71
N ALA A 3 -10.02 7.05 -40.03
CA ALA A 3 -10.05 7.52 -38.65
C ALA A 3 -9.50 6.42 -37.72
N PRO A 4 -8.80 6.76 -36.63
CA PRO A 4 -8.36 5.76 -35.67
C PRO A 4 -9.55 5.33 -34.80
N GLU A 5 -9.73 4.01 -34.66
CA GLU A 5 -10.62 3.41 -33.68
C GLU A 5 -10.14 3.80 -32.27
N HIS A 6 -10.99 4.53 -31.55
CA HIS A 6 -10.81 4.79 -30.14
C HIS A 6 -11.05 3.47 -29.37
N ASP A 7 -10.00 2.97 -28.72
CA ASP A 7 -10.03 1.79 -27.86
C ASP A 7 -10.93 2.06 -26.63
N GLU A 8 -12.14 1.51 -26.63
CA GLU A 8 -13.16 1.58 -25.55
C GLU A 8 -12.79 0.75 -24.29
N ARG A 9 -11.51 0.52 -24.02
CA ARG A 9 -11.05 -0.23 -22.83
C ARG A 9 -10.91 0.58 -21.55
N ILE A 10 -11.26 1.87 -21.56
CA ILE A 10 -11.20 2.73 -20.37
C ILE A 10 -12.59 2.83 -19.75
N GLY A 11 -12.94 1.87 -18.88
CA GLY A 11 -14.19 2.01 -18.12
C GLY A 11 -14.78 0.77 -17.43
N ARG A 12 -14.07 -0.35 -17.32
CA ARG A 12 -14.58 -1.44 -16.47
C ARG A 12 -14.54 -1.00 -15.01
N SER A 13 -15.72 -0.82 -14.42
CA SER A 13 -15.85 -0.64 -12.97
C SER A 13 -15.29 -1.88 -12.28
N MET A 14 -14.25 -1.73 -11.47
CA MET A 14 -13.60 -2.84 -10.72
C MET A 14 -14.56 -3.54 -9.75
N THR A 15 -15.75 -3.00 -9.53
CA THR A 15 -16.80 -3.60 -8.69
C THR A 15 -17.50 -4.81 -9.33
N GLN A 16 -17.14 -5.23 -10.54
CA GLN A 16 -17.82 -6.32 -11.25
C GLN A 16 -16.97 -7.57 -11.52
N GLU A 17 -15.65 -7.54 -11.29
CA GLU A 17 -14.84 -8.76 -11.45
C GLU A 17 -14.95 -9.64 -10.21
N PRO A 18 -15.21 -10.95 -10.37
CA PRO A 18 -15.33 -11.87 -9.24
C PRO A 18 -13.97 -12.03 -8.55
N LEU A 19 -13.98 -12.13 -7.21
CA LEU A 19 -12.78 -12.45 -6.42
C LEU A 19 -12.10 -13.69 -7.02
N PRO A 20 -10.84 -13.62 -7.49
CA PRO A 20 -10.12 -14.79 -7.92
C PRO A 20 -9.92 -15.70 -6.71
N LEU A 21 -10.51 -16.88 -6.76
CA LEU A 21 -10.45 -17.87 -5.70
C LEU A 21 -9.77 -19.14 -6.23
N PRO A 22 -8.93 -19.81 -5.42
CA PRO A 22 -8.58 -21.21 -5.66
C PRO A 22 -9.86 -22.03 -5.86
N GLY A 23 -9.87 -22.96 -6.81
CA GLY A 23 -11.08 -23.72 -7.15
C GLY A 23 -11.71 -24.45 -5.95
N GLU A 24 -10.90 -24.86 -4.97
CA GLU A 24 -11.34 -25.46 -3.70
C GLU A 24 -12.18 -24.52 -2.81
N LEU A 25 -12.09 -23.21 -3.02
CA LEU A 25 -12.82 -22.19 -2.27
C LEU A 25 -14.00 -21.58 -3.03
N GLU A 26 -14.20 -21.96 -4.29
CA GLU A 26 -15.32 -21.50 -5.10
C GLU A 26 -16.70 -21.76 -4.45
N PRO A 27 -16.95 -22.92 -3.78
CA PRO A 27 -18.21 -23.16 -3.08
C PRO A 27 -18.51 -22.14 -1.95
N PHE A 28 -17.48 -21.49 -1.43
CA PHE A 28 -17.57 -20.52 -0.32
C PHE A 28 -17.52 -19.06 -0.80
N ARG A 29 -17.61 -18.82 -2.12
CA ARG A 29 -17.52 -17.47 -2.72
C ARG A 29 -18.46 -16.46 -2.05
N TYR A 30 -19.72 -16.83 -1.82
CA TYR A 30 -20.69 -15.91 -1.25
C TYR A 30 -20.34 -15.49 0.19
N GLN A 31 -19.75 -16.41 0.96
CA GLN A 31 -19.28 -16.16 2.32
C GLN A 31 -18.00 -15.32 2.31
N LEU A 32 -17.14 -15.47 1.31
CA LEU A 32 -15.87 -14.75 1.18
C LEU A 32 -16.02 -13.34 0.57
N ALA A 33 -16.96 -13.15 -0.36
CA ALA A 33 -17.14 -11.92 -1.12
C ALA A 33 -17.27 -10.63 -0.27
N PRO A 34 -17.97 -10.62 0.89
CA PRO A 34 -18.08 -9.43 1.74
C PRO A 34 -16.75 -8.94 2.33
N TYR A 35 -15.71 -9.76 2.30
CA TYR A 35 -14.38 -9.45 2.84
C TYR A 35 -13.37 -9.08 1.77
N ALA A 36 -13.76 -9.11 0.50
CA ALA A 36 -12.92 -8.64 -0.60
C ALA A 36 -12.95 -7.11 -0.69
N LYS A 37 -11.78 -6.48 -0.84
CA LYS A 37 -11.67 -5.04 -1.12
C LYS A 37 -11.03 -4.78 -2.48
N PRO A 38 -11.53 -3.81 -3.25
CA PRO A 38 -10.84 -3.33 -4.45
C PRO A 38 -9.40 -2.92 -4.13
N ALA A 39 -8.49 -3.43 -4.94
CA ALA A 39 -7.07 -3.11 -4.90
C ALA A 39 -6.50 -3.08 -6.32
N VAL A 40 -5.28 -2.60 -6.43
CA VAL A 40 -4.48 -2.68 -7.64
C VAL A 40 -3.13 -3.25 -7.24
N THR A 41 -2.77 -4.40 -7.80
CA THR A 41 -1.41 -4.93 -7.69
C THR A 41 -0.54 -4.31 -8.78
N PHE A 42 0.77 -4.31 -8.56
CA PHE A 42 1.70 -3.77 -9.53
C PHE A 42 2.96 -4.60 -9.64
N GLY A 43 3.56 -4.58 -10.83
CA GLY A 43 4.83 -5.20 -11.14
C GLY A 43 5.69 -4.29 -12.02
N ALA A 44 6.88 -4.76 -12.39
CA ALA A 44 7.74 -4.04 -13.31
C ALA A 44 7.12 -4.02 -14.72
N ALA A 45 7.18 -2.86 -15.38
CA ALA A 45 6.91 -2.68 -16.80
C ALA A 45 8.23 -2.52 -17.56
N ASP A 46 8.20 -2.82 -18.86
CA ASP A 46 9.31 -2.55 -19.77
C ASP A 46 9.43 -1.05 -20.07
N GLY A 47 10.66 -0.61 -20.35
CA GLY A 47 10.97 0.76 -20.73
C GLY A 47 11.34 1.68 -19.57
N ALA A 48 11.89 2.85 -19.91
CA ALA A 48 12.22 3.89 -18.95
C ALA A 48 10.97 4.74 -18.67
N PRO A 49 10.64 5.01 -17.39
CA PRO A 49 9.53 5.90 -17.07
C PRO A 49 9.87 7.35 -17.41
N GLY A 50 8.86 8.09 -17.84
CA GLY A 50 8.92 9.55 -17.92
C GLY A 50 8.81 10.19 -16.54
N VAL A 51 9.15 11.48 -16.47
CA VAL A 51 9.15 12.31 -15.26
C VAL A 51 7.87 12.17 -14.41
N GLY A 52 6.70 12.16 -15.05
CA GLY A 52 5.40 12.11 -14.38
C GLY A 52 4.80 10.71 -14.26
N ASP A 53 5.53 9.67 -14.67
CA ASP A 53 5.01 8.31 -14.70
C ASP A 53 5.12 7.61 -13.35
N CYS A 54 4.35 6.54 -13.19
CA CYS A 54 4.47 5.60 -12.10
C CYS A 54 5.79 4.83 -12.19
N HIS A 55 6.60 4.90 -11.14
CA HIS A 55 7.86 4.18 -11.07
C HIS A 55 8.35 3.96 -9.64
N VAL A 56 9.23 2.96 -9.48
CA VAL A 56 9.96 2.64 -8.26
C VAL A 56 11.44 3.01 -8.44
N GLY A 57 12.07 3.62 -7.45
CA GLY A 57 13.50 3.98 -7.47
C GLY A 57 13.87 5.10 -8.44
N GLY A 58 15.16 5.44 -8.51
CA GLY A 58 15.63 6.56 -9.33
C GLY A 58 15.33 7.93 -8.70
N HIS A 59 14.74 8.84 -9.48
CA HIS A 59 14.45 10.21 -9.05
C HIS A 59 12.98 10.60 -9.30
N PRO A 60 12.28 11.18 -8.32
CA PRO A 60 10.89 11.62 -8.49
C PRO A 60 10.78 12.85 -9.39
N TYR A 61 9.55 13.15 -9.82
CA TYR A 61 9.18 14.50 -10.25
C TYR A 61 9.55 15.51 -9.16
N LEU A 62 10.42 16.46 -9.48
CA LEU A 62 10.81 17.51 -8.53
C LEU A 62 10.65 18.87 -9.19
N PRO A 63 9.64 19.67 -8.79
CA PRO A 63 9.49 21.02 -9.33
C PRO A 63 10.62 21.92 -8.81
N HIS A 64 10.94 22.95 -9.59
CA HIS A 64 11.98 23.91 -9.21
C HIS A 64 11.73 24.51 -7.81
N GLY A 65 12.76 24.46 -6.96
CA GLY A 65 12.72 24.99 -5.60
C GLY A 65 12.07 24.07 -4.55
N ALA A 66 11.54 22.90 -4.93
CA ALA A 66 11.10 21.91 -3.95
C ALA A 66 12.31 21.26 -3.25
N PRO A 67 12.35 21.25 -1.91
CA PRO A 67 13.46 20.63 -1.17
C PRO A 67 13.39 19.11 -1.25
N TRP A 68 14.55 18.46 -1.30
CA TRP A 68 14.64 17.02 -1.09
C TRP A 68 14.25 16.68 0.36
N PRO A 69 13.42 15.64 0.62
CA PRO A 69 13.10 15.25 2.00
C PRO A 69 14.34 14.75 2.74
N VAL A 70 14.49 15.16 4.00
CA VAL A 70 15.59 14.78 4.88
C VAL A 70 15.06 14.20 6.18
N ASP A 71 15.81 13.28 6.79
CA ASP A 71 15.52 12.75 8.11
C ASP A 71 15.82 13.77 9.22
N VAL A 72 15.58 13.39 10.48
CA VAL A 72 15.83 14.24 11.67
C VAL A 72 17.30 14.64 11.87
N ARG A 73 18.24 13.98 11.18
CA ARG A 73 19.67 14.30 11.19
C ARG A 73 20.07 15.17 10.00
N GLY A 74 19.12 15.52 9.13
CA GLY A 74 19.37 16.26 7.90
C GLY A 74 19.93 15.41 6.76
N VAL A 75 19.88 14.07 6.88
CA VAL A 75 20.34 13.15 5.84
C VAL A 75 19.25 13.00 4.78
N PRO A 76 19.56 13.12 3.47
CA PRO A 76 18.60 12.87 2.40
C PRO A 76 17.92 11.51 2.53
N MET A 77 16.59 11.50 2.43
CA MET A 77 15.81 10.27 2.43
C MET A 77 15.92 9.55 1.08
N THR A 78 15.79 8.22 1.12
CA THR A 78 15.74 7.35 -0.05
C THR A 78 14.37 7.46 -0.72
N PHE A 79 14.35 7.75 -2.03
CA PHE A 79 13.11 7.72 -2.81
C PHE A 79 12.69 6.28 -3.09
N VAL A 80 11.43 5.95 -2.77
CA VAL A 80 10.89 4.60 -2.94
C VAL A 80 10.09 4.51 -4.22
N LEU A 81 9.05 5.32 -4.36
CA LEU A 81 8.15 5.27 -5.51
C LEU A 81 7.40 6.57 -5.75
N GLN A 82 6.97 6.74 -7.00
CA GLN A 82 6.01 7.73 -7.44
C GLN A 82 4.82 7.02 -8.08
N LEU A 83 3.61 7.44 -7.72
CA LEU A 83 2.37 7.03 -8.37
C LEU A 83 1.75 8.24 -9.06
N ASN A 84 1.38 8.07 -10.31
CA ASN A 84 0.47 8.95 -11.03
C ASN A 84 -0.94 8.33 -11.05
N PHE A 85 -1.88 8.94 -10.34
CA PHE A 85 -3.24 8.40 -10.23
C PHE A 85 -4.03 8.41 -11.55
N GLU A 86 -3.54 9.09 -12.59
CA GLU A 86 -4.10 8.98 -13.94
C GLU A 86 -3.71 7.64 -14.61
N GLN A 87 -2.60 7.03 -14.19
CA GLN A 87 -2.09 5.74 -14.69
C GLN A 87 -2.55 4.55 -13.84
N VAL A 88 -2.95 4.79 -12.59
CA VAL A 88 -3.47 3.75 -11.69
C VAL A 88 -4.95 3.49 -12.01
N PRO A 89 -5.38 2.21 -12.14
CA PRO A 89 -6.80 1.87 -12.25
C PRO A 89 -7.64 2.51 -11.13
N ALA A 90 -8.85 2.95 -11.49
CA ALA A 90 -9.71 3.71 -10.60
C ALA A 90 -10.09 2.93 -9.32
N LEU A 91 -9.69 3.43 -8.15
CA LEU A 91 -10.04 2.85 -6.86
C LEU A 91 -11.08 3.71 -6.11
N PRO A 92 -12.11 3.13 -5.49
CA PRO A 92 -13.07 3.88 -4.67
C PRO A 92 -12.37 4.63 -3.53
N GLY A 93 -12.62 5.93 -3.41
CA GLY A 93 -12.03 6.78 -2.36
C GLY A 93 -10.59 7.25 -2.64
N PHE A 94 -10.02 6.92 -3.79
CA PHE A 94 -8.70 7.39 -4.21
C PHE A 94 -8.81 8.59 -5.18
N PRO A 95 -7.78 9.45 -5.26
CA PRO A 95 -7.70 10.49 -6.29
C PRO A 95 -7.77 9.90 -7.71
N ARG A 96 -8.27 10.70 -8.67
CA ARG A 96 -8.31 10.33 -10.09
C ARG A 96 -7.13 10.89 -10.89
N ALA A 97 -6.37 11.80 -10.30
CA ALA A 97 -5.21 12.45 -10.88
C ALA A 97 -4.26 12.87 -9.75
N GLY A 98 -3.06 13.31 -10.13
CA GLY A 98 -2.03 13.78 -9.21
C GLY A 98 -0.94 12.75 -8.94
N LEU A 99 0.18 13.25 -8.42
CA LEU A 99 1.40 12.51 -8.14
C LEU A 99 1.53 12.27 -6.63
N LEU A 100 1.55 11.02 -6.21
CA LEU A 100 1.95 10.61 -4.85
C LEU A 100 3.41 10.18 -4.88
N GLN A 101 4.21 10.62 -3.94
CA GLN A 101 5.61 10.22 -3.79
C GLN A 101 5.86 9.72 -2.38
N TRP A 102 6.69 8.69 -2.26
CA TRP A 102 7.07 8.11 -0.98
C TRP A 102 8.58 8.01 -0.84
N PHE A 103 9.08 8.49 0.30
CA PHE A 103 10.47 8.48 0.71
C PHE A 103 10.60 7.83 2.09
N VAL A 104 11.74 7.18 2.35
CA VAL A 104 12.07 6.56 3.64
C VAL A 104 13.47 6.96 4.08
N GLY A 105 13.73 6.91 5.39
CA GLY A 105 15.05 7.13 5.95
C GLY A 105 16.08 6.19 5.34
N ALA A 106 17.30 6.70 5.15
CA ALA A 106 18.42 5.95 4.59
C ALA A 106 19.18 5.11 5.65
N ASP A 107 18.55 4.81 6.78
CA ASP A 107 19.13 4.08 7.91
C ASP A 107 18.85 2.57 7.85
N GLU A 108 19.52 1.79 8.71
CA GLU A 108 19.40 0.32 8.78
C GLU A 108 17.95 -0.17 8.97
N VAL A 109 17.08 0.67 9.53
CA VAL A 109 15.68 0.32 9.81
C VAL A 109 14.72 0.92 8.78
N LEU A 110 15.23 1.58 7.75
CA LEU A 110 14.48 2.17 6.64
C LEU A 110 13.33 3.07 7.12
N GLY A 111 13.58 3.86 8.16
CA GLY A 111 12.58 4.77 8.71
C GLY A 111 11.47 4.12 9.55
N GLN A 112 11.66 2.88 10.00
CA GLN A 112 10.72 2.22 10.90
C GLN A 112 10.43 3.04 12.15
N LEU A 113 9.13 3.15 12.46
CA LEU A 113 8.62 3.84 13.63
C LEU A 113 8.68 2.92 14.86
N LEU A 114 9.86 2.76 15.44
CA LEU A 114 10.06 2.04 16.71
C LEU A 114 9.55 2.88 17.90
N GLY A 115 8.25 3.20 17.93
CA GLY A 115 7.68 4.06 18.96
C GLY A 115 6.30 4.61 18.61
N ASN A 116 6.11 5.91 18.80
CA ASN A 116 4.83 6.57 18.51
C ASN A 116 4.61 6.66 16.98
N PRO A 117 3.62 5.95 16.40
CA PRO A 117 3.41 5.92 14.96
C PRO A 117 2.92 7.25 14.37
N ARG A 118 2.67 8.25 15.22
CA ARG A 118 2.27 9.61 14.80
C ARG A 118 3.46 10.54 14.54
N VAL A 119 4.66 10.12 14.94
CA VAL A 119 5.89 10.87 14.71
C VAL A 119 6.45 10.41 13.36
N ARG A 120 6.39 11.28 12.34
CA ARG A 120 6.77 10.94 10.95
C ARG A 120 8.25 11.23 10.67
N ASP A 121 9.11 10.77 11.55
CA ASP A 121 10.52 11.17 11.54
C ASP A 121 11.38 10.28 10.60
N GLY A 122 10.83 9.12 10.21
CA GLY A 122 11.52 8.13 9.37
C GLY A 122 11.05 8.05 7.93
N PHE A 123 9.97 8.73 7.53
CA PHE A 123 9.48 8.68 6.15
C PHE A 123 8.76 9.96 5.77
N ASP A 124 8.70 10.26 4.46
CA ASP A 124 7.96 11.39 3.93
C ASP A 124 7.03 10.93 2.79
N VAL A 125 5.80 11.44 2.78
CA VAL A 125 4.81 11.18 1.74
C VAL A 125 4.26 12.49 1.24
N ARG A 126 4.42 12.73 -0.07
CA ARG A 126 4.00 13.97 -0.73
C ARG A 126 2.92 13.68 -1.74
N TYR A 127 2.01 14.64 -1.87
CA TYR A 127 0.99 14.61 -2.91
C TYR A 127 0.98 15.94 -3.65
N PHE A 128 1.12 15.88 -4.97
CA PHE A 128 0.96 17.00 -5.88
C PHE A 128 -0.32 16.78 -6.70
N PRO A 129 -1.30 17.71 -6.69
CA PRO A 129 -2.50 17.57 -7.51
C PRO A 129 -2.23 17.44 -9.02
N GLY A 130 -1.05 17.91 -9.47
CA GLY A 130 -0.50 17.77 -10.81
C GLY A 130 0.89 18.43 -10.87
N PRO A 131 1.64 18.27 -11.96
CA PRO A 131 2.91 18.96 -12.12
C PRO A 131 2.68 20.48 -12.17
N SER A 132 3.33 21.22 -11.26
CA SER A 132 3.26 22.69 -11.16
C SER A 132 4.22 23.42 -12.11
N GLY A 133 5.01 22.66 -12.89
CA GLY A 133 6.04 23.14 -13.80
C GLY A 133 6.92 21.98 -14.29
N PRO A 134 7.96 22.27 -15.11
CA PRO A 134 8.89 21.25 -15.55
C PRO A 134 9.63 20.64 -14.35
N SER A 135 9.94 19.36 -14.43
CA SER A 135 10.88 18.75 -13.48
C SER A 135 12.27 19.26 -13.74
N VAL A 136 13.04 19.45 -12.67
CA VAL A 136 14.46 19.81 -12.77
C VAL A 136 15.35 18.62 -13.09
N VAL A 137 14.85 17.40 -12.92
CA VAL A 137 15.62 16.14 -13.04
C VAL A 137 14.77 15.04 -13.69
N GLU A 138 15.42 14.21 -14.51
CA GLU A 138 14.83 13.01 -15.13
C GLU A 138 14.84 11.80 -14.18
N PRO A 139 13.90 10.84 -14.30
CA PRO A 139 13.84 9.68 -13.40
C PRO A 139 15.10 8.83 -13.34
N GLY A 140 15.91 8.84 -14.40
CA GLY A 140 17.16 8.10 -14.49
C GLY A 140 18.28 8.63 -13.59
N ALA A 141 18.12 9.82 -12.99
CA ALA A 141 19.08 10.32 -12.02
C ALA A 141 19.08 9.46 -10.74
N PRO A 142 20.22 9.30 -10.07
CA PRO A 142 20.27 8.59 -8.81
C PRO A 142 19.56 9.39 -7.71
N THR A 143 19.01 8.67 -6.74
CA THR A 143 18.60 9.25 -5.47
C THR A 143 19.84 9.88 -4.77
N PRO A 144 19.76 11.13 -4.26
CA PRO A 144 20.89 11.85 -3.66
C PRO A 144 21.18 11.41 -2.21
N THR A 145 21.35 10.11 -1.97
CA THR A 145 21.67 9.54 -0.66
C THR A 145 23.18 9.33 -0.47
N PRO A 146 23.69 9.28 0.78
CA PRO A 146 25.08 8.93 1.06
C PRO A 146 25.47 7.53 0.52
N PRO A 147 26.76 7.26 0.24
CA PRO A 147 27.23 5.95 -0.22
C PRO A 147 26.88 4.77 0.69
N GLU A 148 26.84 5.01 2.00
CA GLU A 148 26.50 4.05 3.05
C GLU A 148 24.99 3.94 3.32
N ALA A 149 24.15 4.59 2.50
CA ALA A 149 22.72 4.57 2.67
C ALA A 149 22.14 3.16 2.50
N HIS A 150 21.24 2.81 3.41
CA HIS A 150 20.38 1.65 3.25
C HIS A 150 19.18 2.01 2.35
N THR A 151 18.75 1.04 1.55
CA THR A 151 17.62 1.20 0.63
C THR A 151 16.77 -0.06 0.63
N PRO A 152 15.43 0.06 0.51
CA PRO A 152 14.56 -1.10 0.29
C PRO A 152 14.64 -1.63 -1.15
N LEU A 153 15.43 -1.00 -2.02
CA LEU A 153 15.47 -1.28 -3.45
C LEU A 153 16.72 -2.08 -3.82
N ASP A 154 16.53 -3.23 -4.45
CA ASP A 154 17.62 -4.05 -4.98
C ASP A 154 18.37 -3.37 -6.16
N ARG A 155 17.76 -2.33 -6.76
CA ARG A 155 18.25 -1.64 -7.96
C ARG A 155 18.17 -0.13 -7.75
N PRO A 156 19.22 0.63 -8.09
CA PRO A 156 19.23 2.09 -7.88
C PRO A 156 18.46 2.89 -8.94
N GLY A 157 18.26 2.32 -10.13
CA GLY A 157 17.60 3.00 -11.26
C GLY A 157 16.07 2.91 -11.23
N PRO A 158 15.39 3.78 -11.99
CA PRO A 158 13.94 3.79 -12.03
C PRO A 158 13.39 2.54 -12.75
N VAL A 159 12.32 1.97 -12.19
CA VAL A 159 11.58 0.84 -12.76
C VAL A 159 10.15 1.29 -13.00
N ALA A 160 9.74 1.33 -14.27
CA ALA A 160 8.35 1.63 -14.64
C ALA A 160 7.38 0.59 -14.07
N MET A 161 6.14 0.99 -13.81
CA MET A 161 5.13 0.12 -13.19
C MET A 161 4.02 -0.28 -14.17
N ALA A 162 3.63 -1.55 -14.13
CA ALA A 162 2.40 -2.05 -14.74
C ALA A 162 1.40 -2.41 -13.65
N PHE A 163 0.12 -2.15 -13.90
CA PHE A 163 -0.95 -2.30 -12.92
C PHE A 163 -1.96 -3.37 -13.34
N THR A 164 -2.41 -4.15 -12.36
CA THR A 164 -3.46 -5.15 -12.55
C THR A 164 -4.55 -4.92 -11.49
N PRO A 165 -5.81 -4.66 -11.90
CA PRO A 165 -6.95 -4.68 -10.98
C PRO A 165 -7.00 -5.97 -10.16
N ALA A 166 -7.31 -5.85 -8.88
CA ALA A 166 -7.38 -6.98 -7.98
C ALA A 166 -8.48 -6.81 -6.93
N LEU A 167 -8.84 -7.93 -6.33
CA LEU A 167 -9.58 -7.95 -5.07
C LEU A 167 -8.66 -8.53 -4.01
N ASP A 168 -8.52 -7.80 -2.91
CA ASP A 168 -7.63 -8.12 -1.81
C ASP A 168 -8.42 -8.67 -0.62
N MET A 169 -7.81 -9.61 0.09
CA MET A 169 -8.35 -10.22 1.31
C MET A 169 -7.53 -9.76 2.52
N PRO A 170 -8.12 -9.66 3.72
CA PRO A 170 -7.39 -9.16 4.87
C PRO A 170 -6.29 -10.10 5.33
N ASP A 171 -5.21 -9.50 5.81
CA ASP A 171 -4.09 -10.23 6.38
C ASP A 171 -4.47 -11.00 7.65
N TRP A 172 -3.86 -12.17 7.89
CA TRP A 172 -4.18 -13.01 9.05
C TRP A 172 -4.02 -12.25 10.38
N GLU A 173 -3.03 -11.38 10.48
CA GLU A 173 -2.77 -10.56 11.67
C GLU A 173 -3.60 -9.27 11.74
N SER A 174 -4.47 -9.03 10.75
CA SER A 174 -5.39 -7.89 10.74
C SER A 174 -6.49 -8.02 11.79
N VAL A 175 -6.96 -6.89 12.33
CA VAL A 175 -8.21 -6.85 13.11
C VAL A 175 -9.44 -7.26 12.30
N GLU A 176 -9.36 -7.22 10.97
CA GLU A 176 -10.46 -7.62 10.08
C GLU A 176 -10.59 -9.13 9.99
N THR A 177 -9.48 -9.87 10.15
CA THR A 177 -9.47 -11.33 10.17
C THR A 177 -10.16 -11.90 11.40
N THR A 178 -10.22 -11.17 12.51
CA THR A 178 -11.04 -11.57 13.66
C THR A 178 -12.53 -11.70 13.30
N ARG A 179 -13.05 -10.88 12.37
CA ARG A 179 -14.43 -11.00 11.89
C ARG A 179 -14.58 -12.25 11.02
N LEU A 180 -13.68 -12.45 10.07
CA LEU A 180 -13.63 -13.66 9.23
C LEU A 180 -13.56 -14.95 10.04
N GLN A 181 -12.71 -14.99 11.06
CA GLN A 181 -12.55 -16.14 11.96
C GLN A 181 -13.86 -16.52 12.66
N ARG A 182 -14.73 -15.55 12.90
CA ARG A 182 -16.04 -15.75 13.53
C ARG A 182 -17.14 -16.08 12.54
N ASP A 183 -17.15 -15.41 11.40
CA ASP A 183 -18.32 -15.37 10.50
C ASP A 183 -18.27 -16.45 9.41
N LEU A 184 -17.09 -16.99 9.07
CA LEU A 184 -16.96 -18.05 8.08
C LEU A 184 -17.23 -19.44 8.66
N PRO A 185 -17.81 -20.37 7.87
CA PRO A 185 -18.09 -21.74 8.28
C PRO A 185 -16.81 -22.60 8.27
N TRP A 186 -15.82 -22.26 9.12
CA TRP A 186 -14.49 -22.87 9.07
C TRP A 186 -14.48 -24.39 9.17
N SER A 187 -15.34 -24.98 10.01
CA SER A 187 -15.41 -26.44 10.13
C SER A 187 -15.89 -27.12 8.84
N GLU A 188 -16.70 -26.44 8.02
CA GLU A 188 -17.12 -26.93 6.71
C GLU A 188 -16.00 -26.74 5.68
N ILE A 189 -15.36 -25.56 5.69
CA ILE A 189 -14.24 -25.24 4.82
C ILE A 189 -13.09 -26.23 5.04
N GLU A 190 -12.64 -26.43 6.28
CA GLU A 190 -11.57 -27.36 6.66
C GLU A 190 -11.91 -28.80 6.24
N ARG A 191 -13.16 -29.23 6.42
CA ARG A 191 -13.61 -30.56 5.99
C ARG A 191 -13.63 -30.71 4.47
N PHE A 192 -13.99 -29.65 3.75
CA PHE A 192 -14.08 -29.66 2.29
C PHE A 192 -12.70 -29.62 1.64
N THR A 193 -11.80 -28.77 2.13
CA THR A 193 -10.44 -28.60 1.59
C THR A 193 -9.47 -29.65 2.13
N GLY A 194 -9.75 -30.22 3.31
CA GLY A 194 -8.81 -31.10 4.02
C GLY A 194 -7.61 -30.36 4.61
N ARG A 195 -7.68 -29.03 4.70
CA ARG A 195 -6.60 -28.13 5.16
C ARG A 195 -7.06 -27.35 6.39
N ASP A 196 -6.13 -26.96 7.25
CA ASP A 196 -6.46 -26.06 8.35
C ASP A 196 -6.73 -24.62 7.86
N ARG A 197 -7.22 -23.75 8.75
CA ARG A 197 -7.60 -22.38 8.39
C ARG A 197 -6.44 -21.54 7.86
N ALA A 198 -5.24 -21.71 8.42
CA ALA A 198 -4.09 -20.91 8.04
C ALA A 198 -3.67 -21.27 6.62
N ASP A 199 -3.61 -22.58 6.35
CA ASP A 199 -3.32 -23.13 5.02
C ASP A 199 -4.36 -22.66 3.98
N VAL A 200 -5.65 -22.70 4.32
CA VAL A 200 -6.71 -22.22 3.43
C VAL A 200 -6.58 -20.72 3.15
N TRP A 201 -6.13 -19.93 4.13
CA TRP A 201 -6.12 -18.47 4.04
C TRP A 201 -4.89 -17.91 3.32
N GLU A 202 -3.72 -18.53 3.48
CA GLU A 202 -2.47 -18.04 2.92
C GLU A 202 -2.54 -17.73 1.40
N PRO A 203 -3.13 -18.58 0.53
CA PRO A 203 -3.24 -18.30 -0.91
C PRO A 203 -4.19 -17.15 -1.26
N LEU A 204 -5.12 -16.80 -0.37
CA LEU A 204 -6.09 -15.72 -0.58
C LEU A 204 -5.51 -14.33 -0.33
N ASN A 205 -4.39 -14.25 0.38
CA ASN A 205 -3.70 -13.02 0.73
C ASN A 205 -2.29 -13.04 0.11
N PRO A 206 -2.17 -12.94 -1.22
CA PRO A 206 -0.87 -12.95 -1.88
C PRO A 206 -0.06 -11.74 -1.41
N GLN A 207 1.07 -12.02 -0.76
CA GLN A 207 1.99 -11.00 -0.29
C GLN A 207 2.55 -10.22 -1.49
N GLY A 208 2.60 -8.89 -1.38
CA GLY A 208 3.10 -8.03 -2.46
C GLY A 208 2.67 -6.57 -2.34
N GLY A 209 3.29 -5.74 -3.18
CA GLY A 209 2.95 -4.33 -3.31
C GLY A 209 1.58 -4.13 -3.94
N ARG A 210 0.74 -3.32 -3.31
CA ARG A 210 -0.61 -2.99 -3.80
C ARG A 210 -1.06 -1.60 -3.37
N ILE A 211 -2.02 -1.06 -4.12
CA ILE A 211 -2.71 0.20 -3.84
C ILE A 211 -4.17 -0.16 -3.49
N GLY A 212 -4.71 0.38 -2.39
CA GLY A 212 -6.03 -0.01 -1.90
C GLY A 212 -5.98 -1.29 -1.06
N GLY A 213 -7.08 -2.05 -1.04
CA GLY A 213 -7.15 -3.31 -0.30
C GLY A 213 -7.04 -3.18 1.22
N TYR A 214 -6.37 -4.14 1.83
CA TYR A 214 -6.04 -4.22 3.25
C TYR A 214 -4.54 -3.93 3.48
N PRO A 215 -4.16 -3.44 4.67
CA PRO A 215 -2.75 -3.40 5.06
C PRO A 215 -2.22 -4.82 5.36
N SER A 216 -0.97 -5.10 4.96
CA SER A 216 -0.19 -6.26 5.39
C SER A 216 0.70 -5.89 6.58
N PHE A 217 0.92 -6.82 7.52
CA PHE A 217 1.70 -6.59 8.73
C PHE A 217 2.79 -7.65 8.90
N VAL A 218 4.01 -7.22 9.21
CA VAL A 218 5.14 -8.14 9.50
C VAL A 218 5.09 -8.65 10.95
N GLN A 219 4.55 -7.86 11.87
CA GLN A 219 4.44 -8.22 13.30
C GLN A 219 2.99 -8.36 13.75
N TYR A 220 2.28 -7.23 13.91
CA TYR A 220 0.88 -7.21 14.29
C TYR A 220 0.20 -5.91 13.84
N ASP A 221 -1.12 -5.95 13.72
CA ASP A 221 -1.91 -4.76 13.42
C ASP A 221 -1.91 -3.77 14.61
N PRO A 222 -1.37 -2.55 14.47
CA PRO A 222 -1.27 -1.58 15.57
C PRO A 222 -2.65 -1.11 16.06
N ARG A 223 -3.72 -1.38 15.33
CA ARG A 223 -5.11 -1.09 15.76
C ARG A 223 -5.61 -2.07 16.82
N ARG A 224 -4.91 -3.19 17.05
CA ARG A 224 -5.24 -4.15 18.13
C ARG A 224 -5.05 -3.50 19.51
N SER A 225 -3.97 -2.75 19.71
CA SER A 225 -3.65 -2.12 21.00
C SER A 225 -4.60 -0.97 21.37
N THR A 226 -5.14 -0.26 20.37
CA THR A 226 -6.07 0.86 20.58
C THR A 226 -7.45 0.42 21.10
N ARG A 227 -7.83 -0.85 20.98
CA ARG A 227 -9.07 -1.37 21.61
C ARG A 227 -8.91 -1.70 23.09
N LEU A 228 -7.70 -1.98 23.55
CA LEU A 228 -7.40 -2.22 24.96
C LEU A 228 -7.17 -0.91 25.75
N GLY A 229 -7.04 0.22 25.06
CA GLY A 229 -6.86 1.56 25.63
C GLY A 229 -8.12 2.29 26.07
N ARG A 230 -9.29 1.62 26.21
CA ARG A 230 -10.34 2.17 27.08
C ARG A 230 -9.88 1.95 28.52
N CYS A 231 -9.01 2.82 29.00
CA CYS A 231 -8.69 2.93 30.41
C CYS A 231 -9.99 3.01 31.19
N SER A 232 -10.27 1.98 31.97
CA SER A 232 -11.08 2.04 33.16
C SER A 232 -10.48 3.13 34.06
N SER A 233 -10.95 4.37 33.91
CA SER A 233 -10.79 5.38 34.94
C SER A 233 -11.76 5.02 36.06
N SER A 234 -11.39 4.03 36.88
CA SER A 234 -11.91 3.94 38.24
C SER A 234 -11.17 4.99 39.06
N SER A 235 -11.55 6.26 38.91
CA SER A 235 -11.26 7.27 39.91
C SER A 235 -12.22 7.07 41.08
N THR A 236 -11.77 6.34 42.09
CA THR A 236 -12.43 6.31 43.40
C THR A 236 -12.35 7.73 43.98
N PRO A 237 -13.46 8.40 44.32
CA PRO A 237 -13.39 9.72 44.93
C PRO A 237 -12.98 9.55 46.41
N THR A 238 -11.81 10.09 46.75
CA THR A 238 -11.37 10.23 48.15
C THR A 238 -12.34 11.17 48.85
N ARG A 239 -13.09 10.62 49.80
CA ARG A 239 -14.05 11.34 50.63
C ARG A 239 -13.29 12.03 51.77
N THR A 240 -13.05 13.33 51.65
CA THR A 240 -12.57 14.14 52.77
C THR A 240 -13.71 14.32 53.77
N SER A 241 -13.57 13.76 54.97
CA SER A 241 -14.40 14.11 56.12
C SER A 241 -13.90 15.42 56.72
N ALA A 242 -14.84 16.35 56.95
CA ALA A 242 -14.68 17.48 57.84
C ALA A 242 -14.61 17.02 59.32
#